data_AF-A0A2V7NS68-F1
#
_entry.id   AF-A0A2V7NS68-F1
#
_cell.length_a   1.000
_cell.length_b   1.000
_cell.length_c   1.000
_cell.angle_alpha   90.00
_cell.angle_beta   90.00
_cell.angle_gamma   90.00
#
_symmetry.space_group_name_H-M   'P 1'
#
loop_
_entity.id
_entity.type
_entity.pdbx_description
1 polymer ?
#
loop_
_entity_poly.entity_id
_entity_poly.type
_entity_poly.pdbx_seq_one_letter_code
_entity_poly.pdbx_strand_id
1 'polypeptide(L)' 'MPGSILASVWLVPALPLAGFVMNGALALLRPGSKRAVSVIGVGVLAAAFALAVAVVLELARRHPEAPLV' A
#
# COMPACT_ATOMS: atom_id res chain seq x y z
N MET A 1 9.71 -3.29 20.58
CA MET A 1 9.33 -1.99 20.01
C MET A 1 8.32 -2.27 18.91
N PRO A 2 7.07 -1.79 18.96
CA PRO A 2 6.16 -1.92 17.82
C PRO A 2 6.90 -1.38 16.60
N GLY A 3 6.98 -2.17 15.52
CA GLY A 3 7.85 -1.88 14.37
C GLY A 3 7.61 -0.47 13.85
N SER A 4 8.68 0.32 13.71
CA SER A 4 8.58 1.69 13.20
C SER A 4 7.87 1.72 11.86
N ILE A 5 7.02 2.72 11.61
CA ILE A 5 6.34 2.92 10.31
C ILE A 5 7.35 2.92 9.14
N LEU A 6 8.55 3.46 9.35
CA LEU A 6 9.65 3.40 8.37
C LEU A 6 10.01 1.97 7.94
N ALA A 7 10.00 1.01 8.87
CA ALA A 7 10.27 -0.40 8.59
C ALA A 7 9.17 -1.06 7.76
N SER A 8 8.01 -0.41 7.61
CA SER A 8 6.90 -0.85 6.77
C SER A 8 6.98 -0.30 5.35
N VAL A 9 8.01 0.47 4.97
CA VAL A 9 8.11 1.06 3.61
C VAL A 9 8.03 0.04 2.48
N TRP A 10 8.50 -1.19 2.71
CA TRP A 10 8.42 -2.28 1.73
C TRP A 10 6.98 -2.70 1.40
N LEU A 11 6.02 -2.42 2.28
CA LEU A 11 4.60 -2.69 2.04
C LEU A 11 4.02 -1.76 0.96
N VAL A 12 4.62 -0.59 0.73
CA VAL A 12 4.15 0.37 -0.29
C VAL A 12 4.11 -0.28 -1.69
N PRO A 13 5.18 -0.92 -2.19
CA PRO A 13 5.11 -1.70 -3.43
C PRO A 13 4.47 -3.10 -3.27
N ALA A 14 4.54 -3.71 -2.08
CA ALA A 14 3.98 -5.06 -1.88
C ALA A 14 2.45 -5.08 -1.90
N LEU A 15 1.78 -4.01 -1.42
CA LEU A 15 0.31 -3.91 -1.42
C LEU A 15 -0.29 -3.91 -2.85
N PRO A 16 0.18 -3.07 -3.79
CA PRO A 16 -0.24 -3.14 -5.20
C PRO A 16 0.04 -4.51 -5.83
N LEU A 17 1.20 -5.11 -5.54
CA LEU A 17 1.54 -6.45 -6.05
C LEU A 17 0.55 -7.52 -5.54
N ALA A 18 0.24 -7.51 -4.24
CA ALA A 18 -0.75 -8.39 -3.66
C ALA A 18 -2.14 -8.16 -4.28
N GLY A 19 -2.55 -6.90 -4.48
CA GLY A 19 -3.79 -6.57 -5.17
C GLY A 19 -3.85 -7.08 -6.61
N PHE A 20 -2.75 -6.96 -7.35
CA PHE A 20 -2.63 -7.54 -8.69
C PHE A 20 -2.82 -9.06 -8.68
N VAL A 21 -2.14 -9.78 -7.79
CA VAL A 21 -2.26 -11.25 -7.67
C VAL A 21 -3.69 -11.65 -7.31
N MET A 22 -4.30 -10.98 -6.32
CA MET A 22 -5.68 -11.26 -5.91
C MET A 22 -6.69 -10.98 -7.03
N ASN A 23 -6.53 -9.86 -7.73
CA ASN A 23 -7.41 -9.52 -8.86
C ASN A 23 -7.24 -10.48 -10.03
N GLY A 24 -6.01 -10.87 -10.37
CA GLY A 24 -5.74 -11.89 -11.38
C GLY A 24 -6.37 -13.23 -11.02
N ALA A 25 -6.21 -13.68 -9.77
CA ALA A 25 -6.86 -14.90 -9.27
C ALA A 25 -8.38 -14.81 -9.35
N LEU A 26 -8.98 -13.69 -8.94
CA LEU A 26 -10.43 -13.47 -9.03
C LEU A 26 -10.94 -13.44 -10.48
N ALA A 27 -10.20 -12.82 -11.40
CA ALA A 27 -10.56 -12.79 -12.80
C ALA A 27 -10.59 -14.19 -13.42
N LEU A 28 -9.68 -15.08 -13.02
CA LEU A 28 -9.61 -16.46 -13.50
C LEU A 28 -10.62 -17.39 -12.82
N LEU A 29 -10.74 -17.31 -11.49
CA LEU A 29 -11.54 -18.24 -10.70
C LEU A 29 -13.02 -17.83 -10.61
N ARG A 30 -13.32 -16.54 -10.67
CA ARG A 30 -14.67 -15.98 -10.49
C ARG A 30 -14.90 -14.73 -11.36
N PRO A 31 -14.89 -14.84 -12.70
CA PRO A 31 -14.96 -13.70 -13.63
C PRO A 31 -16.20 -12.80 -13.46
N GLY A 32 -17.28 -13.29 -12.84
CA GLY A 32 -18.47 -12.48 -12.51
C GLY A 32 -18.28 -11.49 -11.35
N SER A 33 -17.20 -11.59 -10.57
CA SER A 33 -17.01 -10.84 -9.32
C SER A 33 -16.42 -9.44 -9.53
N LYS A 34 -16.93 -8.68 -10.52
CA LYS A 34 -16.38 -7.37 -10.93
C LYS A 34 -16.27 -6.37 -9.76
N ARG A 35 -17.29 -6.35 -8.88
CA ARG A 35 -17.28 -5.48 -7.68
C ARG A 35 -16.09 -5.77 -6.76
N ALA A 36 -15.78 -7.05 -6.53
CA ALA A 36 -14.65 -7.44 -5.69
C ALA A 36 -13.32 -6.99 -6.29
N VAL A 37 -13.13 -7.19 -7.61
CA VAL A 37 -11.93 -6.76 -8.34
C VAL A 37 -11.72 -5.25 -8.25
N SER A 38 -12.78 -4.46 -8.45
CA SER A 38 -12.72 -3.00 -8.36
C SER A 38 -12.40 -2.52 -6.94
N VAL A 39 -13.05 -3.11 -5.92
CA VAL A 39 -12.80 -2.76 -4.52
C VAL A 39 -11.37 -3.11 -4.11
N ILE A 40 -10.87 -4.29 -4.49
CA ILE A 40 -9.48 -4.70 -4.21
C ILE A 40 -8.51 -3.74 -4.88
N GLY A 41 -8.68 -3.48 -6.18
CA GLY A 41 -7.80 -2.60 -6.94
C GLY A 41 -7.68 -1.22 -6.30
N VAL A 42 -8.81 -0.52 -6.12
CA VAL A 42 -8.81 0.82 -5.52
C VAL A 42 -8.33 0.78 -4.07
N GLY A 43 -8.77 -0.21 -3.29
CA GLY A 43 -8.44 -0.34 -1.88
C GLY A 43 -6.93 -0.52 -1.64
N VAL A 44 -6.25 -1.38 -2.41
CA VAL A 44 -4.81 -1.57 -2.23
C VAL A 44 -4.01 -0.34 -2.63
N LEU A 45 -4.43 0.39 -3.67
CA LEU A 45 -3.77 1.64 -4.07
C LEU A 45 -3.95 2.73 -2.99
N ALA A 46 -5.17 2.88 -2.47
CA ALA A 46 -5.46 3.84 -1.41
C ALA A 46 -4.67 3.53 -0.13
N ALA A 47 -4.60 2.25 0.26
CA ALA A 47 -3.82 1.81 1.42
C ALA A 47 -2.31 2.05 1.23
N ALA A 48 -1.77 1.73 0.04
CA ALA A 48 -0.37 1.97 -0.27
C ALA A 48 -0.02 3.47 -0.23
N PHE A 49 -0.90 4.32 -0.78
CA PHE A 49 -0.74 5.76 -0.73
C PHE A 49 -0.75 6.29 0.70
N ALA A 50 -1.74 5.89 1.52
CA ALA A 50 -1.82 6.30 2.92
C ALA A 50 -0.57 5.87 3.72
N LEU A 51 -0.06 4.67 3.46
CA LEU A 51 1.17 4.20 4.08
C LEU A 51 2.40 5.00 3.63
N ALA A 52 2.52 5.32 2.34
CA ALA A 52 3.60 6.16 1.82
C ALA A 52 3.60 7.54 2.50
N VAL A 53 2.43 8.17 2.64
CA VAL A 53 2.28 9.43 3.38
C VAL A 53 2.74 9.27 4.83
N ALA A 54 2.32 8.20 5.51
CA ALA A 54 2.73 7.95 6.90
C ALA A 54 4.25 7.78 7.05
N VAL A 55 4.90 7.09 6.10
CA VAL A 55 6.35 6.93 6.07
C VAL A 55 7.05 8.27 5.88
N VAL A 56 6.60 9.09 4.93
CA VAL A 56 7.17 10.42 4.68
C VAL A 56 7.00 11.34 5.89
N LEU A 57 5.81 11.34 6.52
CA LEU A 57 5.56 12.13 7.73
C LEU A 57 6.43 11.69 8.92
N GLU A 58 6.70 10.39 9.04
CA GLU A 58 7.61 9.87 10.06
C GLU A 58 9.06 10.26 9.77
N LEU A 59 9.49 10.21 8.51
CA LEU A 59 10.82 10.64 8.09
C LEU A 59 11.03 12.14 8.38
N ALA A 60 10.07 12.98 7.98
CA ALA A 60 10.09 14.42 8.23
C ALA A 60 10.16 14.76 9.73
N ARG A 61 9.43 14.01 10.57
CA ARG A 61 9.49 14.18 12.03
C ARG A 61 10.86 13.83 12.62
N ARG A 62 11.61 12.90 12.01
CA ARG A 62 12.95 12.50 12.48
C ARG A 62 14.07 13.39 11.96
N HIS A 63 13.88 14.06 10.83
CA HIS A 63 14.86 14.93 10.19
C HIS A 63 14.30 16.35 9.97
N PRO A 64 14.02 17.13 11.03
CA PRO A 64 13.37 18.44 10.91
C PRO A 64 14.18 19.47 10.10
N GLU A 65 15.52 19.35 10.09
CA GLU A 65 16.43 20.24 9.35
C GLU A 65 16.46 19.94 7.84
N ALA A 66 16.09 18.71 7.46
CA ALA A 66 16.07 18.24 6.07
C ALA A 66 14.94 17.19 5.87
N PRO A 67 13.67 17.61 5.95
CA PRO A 67 12.53 16.69 6.09
C PRO A 67 12.24 15.83 4.84
N LEU A 68 12.90 16.13 3.72
CA LEU A 68 12.72 15.46 2.43
C LEU A 68 14.05 15.03 1.79
N VAL A 69 15.20 15.23 2.48
CA VAL A 69 16.55 15.13 1.90
C VAL A 69 17.54 14.50 2.87
#